data_AF-A0AAV3RQU0-F1
#
_entry.id   AF-A0AAV3RQU0-F1
#
_cell.length_a   1.000
_cell.length_b   1.000
_cell.length_c   1.000
_cell.angle_alpha   90.00
_cell.angle_beta   90.00
_cell.angle_gamma   90.00
#
_symmetry.space_group_name_H-M   'P 1'
#
loop_
_entity.id
_entity.type
_entity.pdbx_description
1 polymer ?
#
loop_
_entity_poly.entity_id
_entity_poly.type
_entity_poly.pdbx_seq_one_letter_code
_entity_poly.pdbx_strand_id
1 'polypeptide(L)'
;MWVACAHCIGCSTSSLILNQLQFFDPSNSSTVSAISCADQRCAQVADYSNSGCSSLNQCNYRLQYVDGSSTTGVFLNDLMHLEKVHGNTTFFNSSAHVIFG
;
A
#
# COMPACT_ATOMS: atom_id res chain seq x y z
N MET A 1 1.38 -5.92 -0.82
CA MET A 1 1.53 -5.28 0.51
C MET A 1 0.55 -4.12 0.58
N TRP A 2 -0.01 -3.82 1.75
CA TRP A 2 -0.82 -2.60 1.94
C TRP A 2 -0.51 -1.94 3.28
N VAL A 3 -0.83 -0.64 3.39
CA VAL A 3 -0.71 0.16 4.61
C VAL A 3 -1.97 0.97 4.86
N ALA A 4 -2.26 1.31 6.12
CA ALA A 4 -3.36 2.22 6.43
C ALA A 4 -2.95 3.67 6.12
N CYS A 5 -3.83 4.45 5.47
CA CYS A 5 -3.55 5.83 5.11
C CYS A 5 -4.26 6.86 6.01
N ALA A 6 -3.74 8.09 6.08
CA ALA A 6 -4.22 9.14 6.99
C ALA A 6 -5.71 9.51 6.82
N HIS A 7 -6.27 9.25 5.64
CA HIS A 7 -7.68 9.48 5.31
C HIS A 7 -8.47 8.17 5.16
N CYS A 8 -8.02 7.08 5.79
CA CYS A 8 -8.74 5.81 5.74
C CYS A 8 -10.11 5.91 6.45
N ILE A 9 -11.15 5.41 5.79
CA ILE A 9 -12.50 5.29 6.35
C ILE A 9 -12.66 3.92 6.99
N GLY A 10 -13.02 3.87 8.27
CA GLY A 10 -13.28 2.62 8.99
C GLY A 10 -12.02 1.86 9.43
N CYS A 11 -10.81 2.39 9.22
CA CYS A 11 -9.60 1.84 9.82
C CYS A 11 -9.60 2.06 11.34
N SER A 12 -9.18 1.05 12.09
CA SER A 12 -8.89 1.22 13.52
C SER A 12 -7.72 2.18 13.70
N THR A 13 -7.80 3.07 14.69
CA THR A 13 -6.71 4.00 15.05
C THR A 13 -5.77 3.44 16.11
N SER A 14 -6.08 2.27 16.66
CA SER A 14 -5.29 1.54 17.66
C SER A 14 -5.24 0.05 17.34
N SER A 15 -4.30 -0.66 17.95
CA SER A 15 -4.21 -2.12 17.92
C SER A 15 -4.13 -2.69 19.34
N LEU A 16 -4.14 -4.02 19.46
CA LEU A 16 -3.97 -4.71 20.75
C LEU A 16 -2.63 -4.37 21.44
N ILE A 17 -1.64 -3.89 20.68
CA ILE A 17 -0.28 -3.63 21.16
C ILE A 17 0.02 -2.12 21.18
N LEU A 18 -0.50 -1.37 20.20
CA LEU A 18 -0.21 0.05 20.04
C LEU A 18 -1.45 0.89 20.34
N ASN A 19 -1.33 1.79 21.32
CA ASN A 19 -2.38 2.75 21.67
C ASN A 19 -2.75 3.68 20.51
N GLN A 20 -1.80 3.97 19.60
CA GLN A 20 -2.01 4.77 18.41
C GLN A 20 -1.21 4.21 17.24
N LEU A 21 -1.89 3.94 16.12
CA LEU A 21 -1.28 3.53 14.87
C LEU A 21 -0.76 4.75 14.10
N GLN A 22 0.39 4.58 13.44
CA GLN A 22 0.89 5.55 12.47
C GLN A 22 0.33 5.20 11.09
N PHE A 23 -0.18 6.22 10.40
CA PHE A 23 -0.76 6.09 9.09
C PHE A 23 0.16 6.71 8.05
N PHE A 24 0.22 6.10 6.87
CA PHE A 24 0.88 6.69 5.72
C PHE A 24 0.06 7.88 5.21
N ASP A 25 0.68 9.05 5.07
CA ASP A 25 0.04 10.21 4.45
C ASP A 25 0.69 10.46 3.08
N PRO A 26 0.00 10.10 1.98
CA PRO A 26 0.51 10.35 0.62
C PRO A 26 0.83 11.83 0.38
N SER A 27 0.11 12.75 1.02
CA SER A 27 0.29 14.20 0.84
C SER A 27 1.67 14.69 1.30
N ASN A 28 2.33 13.91 2.18
CA ASN A 28 3.65 14.23 2.70
C ASN A 28 4.79 13.59 1.89
N SER A 29 4.48 12.82 0.84
CA SER A 29 5.47 12.22 -0.04
C SER A 29 5.56 12.97 -1.36
N SER A 30 6.77 13.37 -1.76
CA SER A 30 7.03 14.01 -3.05
C SER A 30 7.21 13.02 -4.20
N THR A 31 7.35 11.73 -3.90
CA THR A 31 7.58 10.66 -4.88
C THR A 31 6.36 9.75 -5.09
N VAL A 32 5.30 9.94 -4.28
CA VAL A 32 4.10 9.14 -4.40
C VAL A 32 3.36 9.45 -5.71
N SER A 33 2.81 8.40 -6.29
CA SER A 33 1.99 8.48 -7.50
C SER A 33 0.91 7.42 -7.45
N ALA A 34 -0.32 7.77 -7.83
CA ALA A 34 -1.38 6.79 -7.96
C ALA A 34 -1.17 5.95 -9.24
N ILE A 35 -1.42 4.64 -9.15
CA ILE A 35 -1.41 3.77 -10.33
C ILE A 35 -2.68 4.03 -11.14
N SER A 36 -2.49 4.44 -12.40
CA SER A 36 -3.60 4.64 -13.33
C SER A 36 -4.16 3.33 -13.86
N CYS A 37 -5.39 3.32 -14.35
CA CYS A 37 -5.97 2.11 -14.93
C CYS A 37 -5.37 1.70 -16.28
N ALA A 38 -4.71 2.63 -16.98
CA ALA A 38 -3.96 2.33 -18.20
C ALA A 38 -2.62 1.61 -17.92
N ASP A 39 -2.19 1.58 -16.66
CA ASP A 39 -0.99 0.86 -16.26
C ASP A 39 -1.25 -0.64 -16.34
N GLN A 40 -0.40 -1.36 -17.10
CA GLN A 40 -0.52 -2.80 -17.27
C GLN A 40 -0.52 -3.55 -15.93
N ARG A 41 0.15 -3.00 -14.91
CA ARG A 41 0.22 -3.60 -13.57
C ARG A 41 -1.16 -3.60 -12.91
N CYS A 42 -2.03 -2.63 -13.22
CA CYS A 42 -3.41 -2.62 -12.72
C CYS A 42 -4.21 -3.83 -13.24
N ALA A 43 -4.07 -4.15 -14.53
CA ALA A 43 -4.72 -5.30 -15.13
C ALA A 43 -4.22 -6.62 -14.53
N GLN A 44 -2.91 -6.74 -14.28
CA GLN A 44 -2.35 -7.95 -13.68
C GLN A 44 -2.85 -8.21 -12.26
N VAL A 45 -3.11 -7.17 -11.47
CA VAL A 45 -3.62 -7.35 -10.10
C VAL A 45 -5.12 -7.67 -10.08
N ALA A 46 -5.87 -7.28 -11.12
CA ALA A 46 -7.29 -7.67 -11.33
C ALA A 46 -7.49 -9.18 -11.44
N ASP A 47 -6.46 -9.93 -11.82
CA ASP A 47 -6.53 -11.38 -11.88
C ASP A 47 -6.44 -12.04 -10.49
N TYR A 48 -5.85 -11.36 -9.49
CA TYR A 48 -5.57 -11.92 -8.15
C TYR A 48 -6.39 -11.29 -7.03
N SER A 49 -7.02 -10.16 -7.29
CA SER A 49 -7.88 -9.47 -6.34
C SER A 49 -9.12 -8.97 -7.06
N ASN A 50 -10.20 -8.67 -6.34
CA ASN A 50 -11.34 -7.94 -6.91
C ASN A 50 -10.96 -6.46 -7.12
N SER A 51 -9.83 -6.20 -7.78
CA SER A 51 -9.37 -4.89 -8.19
C SER A 51 -10.07 -4.46 -9.46
N GLY A 52 -10.28 -3.16 -9.57
CA GLY A 52 -11.01 -2.57 -10.68
C GLY A 52 -10.62 -1.11 -10.84
N CYS A 53 -10.95 -0.57 -12.00
CA CYS A 53 -10.72 0.84 -12.27
C CYS A 53 -11.80 1.70 -11.61
N SER A 54 -11.39 2.72 -10.85
CA SER A 54 -12.31 3.74 -10.35
C SER A 54 -12.71 4.72 -11.47
N SER A 55 -13.81 5.46 -11.27
CA SER A 55 -14.20 6.56 -12.16
C SER A 55 -13.17 7.70 -12.23
N LEU A 56 -12.23 7.75 -11.28
CA LEU A 56 -11.13 8.72 -11.22
C LEU A 56 -9.85 8.21 -11.91
N ASN A 57 -9.94 7.12 -12.70
CA ASN A 57 -8.79 6.48 -13.34
C ASN A 57 -7.73 6.00 -12.34
N GLN A 58 -8.15 5.56 -11.15
CA GLN A 58 -7.26 4.98 -10.13
C GLN A 58 -7.46 3.47 -10.07
N CYS A 59 -6.37 2.74 -9.93
CA CYS A 59 -6.41 1.29 -9.76
C CYS A 59 -6.79 0.92 -8.33
N ASN A 60 -8.05 0.51 -8.11
CA ASN A 60 -8.52 0.10 -6.80
C ASN A 60 -8.17 -1.36 -6.53
N TYR A 61 -8.05 -1.74 -5.26
CA TYR A 61 -7.91 -3.12 -4.84
C TYR A 61 -8.91 -3.51 -3.75
N ARG A 62 -9.15 -4.81 -3.65
CA ARG A 62 -9.88 -5.44 -2.55
C ARG A 62 -9.18 -6.73 -2.15
N LEU A 63 -8.67 -6.78 -0.93
CA LEU A 63 -8.10 -7.98 -0.32
C LEU A 63 -9.08 -8.52 0.71
N GLN A 64 -9.38 -9.81 0.64
CA GLN A 64 -10.25 -10.49 1.60
C GLN A 64 -9.45 -11.56 2.34
N TYR A 65 -9.53 -11.53 3.66
CA TYR A 65 -8.86 -12.46 4.55
C TYR A 65 -9.74 -13.66 4.89
N VAL A 66 -9.12 -14.74 5.36
CA VAL A 66 -9.81 -15.99 5.73
C VAL A 66 -10.77 -15.84 6.92
N ASP A 67 -10.59 -14.80 7.75
CA ASP A 67 -11.50 -14.44 8.85
C ASP A 67 -12.72 -13.64 8.37
N GLY A 68 -12.84 -13.41 7.06
CA GLY A 68 -13.92 -12.66 6.42
C GLY A 68 -13.71 -11.16 6.40
N SER A 69 -12.69 -10.63 7.10
CA SER A 69 -12.34 -9.21 7.03
C SER A 69 -11.81 -8.84 5.65
N SER A 70 -11.90 -7.56 5.29
CA SER A 70 -11.40 -7.08 4.00
C SER A 70 -10.82 -5.68 4.09
N THR A 71 -9.79 -5.43 3.29
CA THR A 71 -9.22 -4.11 3.06
C THR A 71 -9.47 -3.71 1.61
N THR A 72 -9.92 -2.47 1.41
CA THR A 72 -10.11 -1.86 0.09
C THR A 72 -9.41 -0.52 0.03
N GLY A 73 -8.79 -0.21 -1.09
CA GLY A 73 -8.06 1.03 -1.29
C GLY A 73 -7.63 1.23 -2.74
N VAL A 74 -6.61 2.07 -2.95
CA VAL A 74 -6.00 2.36 -4.25
C VAL A 74 -4.55 1.90 -4.27
N PHE A 75 -4.07 1.43 -5.42
CA PHE A 75 -2.64 1.19 -5.59
C PHE A 75 -1.87 2.49 -5.78
N LEU A 76 -0.83 2.64 -4.97
CA LEU A 76 0.14 3.72 -5.05
C LEU A 76 1.51 3.15 -5.41
N ASN A 77 2.32 3.95 -6.08
CA ASN A 77 3.74 3.75 -6.27
C ASN A 77 4.49 4.83 -5.52
N ASP A 78 5.39 4.45 -4.61
CA ASP A 78 6.22 5.39 -3.87
C ASP A 78 7.64 4.85 -3.67
N LEU A 79 8.59 5.74 -3.36
CA LEU A 79 9.96 5.38 -3.04
C LEU A 79 10.05 4.91 -1.58
N MET A 80 10.30 3.62 -1.37
CA MET A 80 10.54 3.07 -0.04
C MET A 80 12.03 2.99 0.25
N HIS A 81 12.40 3.45 1.44
CA HIS A 81 13.74 3.30 1.99
C HIS A 81 13.78 2.08 2.91
N LEU A 82 14.66 1.14 2.61
CA LEU A 82 14.80 -0.15 3.29
C LEU A 82 16.23 -0.29 3.78
N GLU A 83 16.38 -0.71 5.03
CA GLU A 83 17.65 -1.16 5.55
C GLU A 83 17.81 -2.65 5.22
N LYS A 84 18.77 -2.98 4.36
CA LYS A 84 19.04 -4.37 3.99
C LYS A 84 20.11 -4.93 4.91
N VAL A 85 19.84 -6.13 5.45
CA VAL A 85 20.81 -6.88 6.24
C VAL A 85 21.55 -7.85 5.32
N HIS A 86 22.89 -7.79 5.35
CA HIS A 86 23.76 -8.77 4.74
C HIS A 86 24.57 -9.48 5.83
N GLY A 87 24.50 -10.81 5.88
CA GLY A 87 25.04 -11.58 7.02
C GLY A 87 24.35 -11.21 8.33
N ASN A 88 25.07 -11.30 9.45
CA ASN A 88 24.49 -11.04 10.79
C ASN A 88 24.73 -9.61 11.31
N THR A 89 25.54 -8.80 10.63
CA THR A 89 26.03 -7.52 11.20
C THR A 89 26.19 -6.38 10.21
N THR A 90 26.07 -6.60 8.89
CA THR A 90 26.23 -5.50 7.92
C THR A 90 24.88 -5.01 7.43
N PHE A 91 24.64 -3.73 7.62
CA PHE A 91 23.42 -3.05 7.19
C PHE A 91 23.75 -2.08 6.06
N PHE A 92 22.96 -2.09 4.99
CA PHE A 92 23.12 -1.17 3.86
C PHE A 92 21.77 -0.54 3.50
N ASN A 93 21.78 0.78 3.34
CA ASN A 93 20.61 1.52 2.88
C ASN A 93 20.34 1.21 1.41
N SER A 94 19.07 0.97 1.11
CA SER A 94 18.59 0.72 -0.25
C SER A 94 17.25 1.38 -0.42
N SER A 95 16.96 1.81 -1.65
CA SER A 95 15.65 2.39 -1.97
C SER A 95 15.10 1.72 -3.22
N ALA A 96 13.78 1.60 -3.28
CA ALA A 96 13.10 1.07 -4.46
C ALA A 96 11.71 1.70 -4.59
N HIS A 97 11.27 1.89 -5.83
CA HIS A 97 9.87 2.16 -6.09
C HIS A 97 9.07 0.88 -5.85
N VAL A 98 8.10 0.96 -4.94
CA VAL A 98 7.26 -0.16 -4.54
C VAL A 98 5.82 0.22 -4.80
N ILE A 99 5.07 -0.74 -5.37
CA ILE A 99 3.62 -0.62 -5.52
C ILE A 99 2.95 -1.30 -4.33
N PHE A 100 2.05 -0.58 -3.68
CA PHE A 100 1.34 -1.05 -2.50
C PHE A 100 -0.06 -0.46 -2.44
N GLY A 101 -0.91 -1.11 -1.66
CA GLY A 101 -2.27 -0.67 -1.37
C GLY A 101 -2.41 0.12 -0.07
#